data_AF-H9VMZ7-F1
#
_entry.id   AF-H9VMZ7-F1
#
_cell.length_a   1.000
_cell.length_b   1.000
_cell.length_c   1.000
_cell.angle_alpha   90.00
_cell.angle_beta   90.00
_cell.angle_gamma   90.00
#
_symmetry.space_group_name_H-M   'P 1'
#
loop_
_entity.id
_entity.type
_entity.pdbx_description
1 polymer ?
#
loop_
_entity_poly.entity_id
_entity_poly.type
_entity_poly.pdbx_seq_one_letter_code
_entity_poly.pdbx_strand_id
1 'polypeptide(L)' 'CSDGSVGSDNTHVECAVCLCKFEEGVEIRQLPCCHLFHRSCLDKWLDHQQITCPLCRSCLISEEAA' A
#
# COMPACT_ATOMS: atom_id res chain seq x y z
N CYS A 1 9.23 -38.15 5.15
CA CYS A 1 9.11 -37.31 6.36
C CYS A 1 8.62 -35.94 5.89
N SER A 2 7.41 -35.57 6.33
CA SER A 2 6.71 -34.28 6.24
C SER A 2 7.02 -33.41 5.00
N ASP A 3 6.25 -33.49 3.92
CA ASP A 3 5.04 -32.66 3.72
C ASP A 3 5.07 -31.36 4.54
N GLY A 4 5.55 -30.30 3.91
CA GLY A 4 5.40 -28.91 4.34
C GLY A 4 4.77 -28.18 3.17
N SER A 5 3.48 -27.93 3.31
CA SER A 5 2.55 -27.55 2.24
C SER A 5 2.94 -26.24 1.56
N VAL A 6 2.75 -26.26 0.24
CA VAL A 6 2.71 -25.15 -0.72
C VAL A 6 2.23 -23.85 -0.07
N GLY A 7 3.11 -22.85 -0.04
CA GLY A 7 2.80 -21.50 0.40
C GLY A 7 1.63 -20.97 -0.42
N SER A 8 0.50 -20.79 0.24
CA SER A 8 -0.73 -20.32 -0.38
C SER A 8 -0.49 -18.96 -1.01
N ASP A 9 -0.69 -18.89 -2.32
CA ASP A 9 -0.65 -17.67 -3.11
C ASP A 9 -1.76 -16.73 -2.61
N ASN A 10 -1.41 -15.92 -1.62
CA ASN A 10 -2.29 -14.95 -0.99
C ASN A 10 -2.57 -13.84 -2.02
N THR A 11 -3.58 -14.04 -2.86
CA THR A 11 -4.22 -13.01 -3.72
C THR A 11 -4.96 -11.96 -2.86
N HIS A 12 -4.54 -11.75 -1.62
CA HIS A 12 -5.14 -10.77 -0.74
C HIS A 12 -4.45 -9.44 -0.98
N VAL A 13 -5.23 -8.43 -1.37
CA VAL A 13 -4.73 -7.07 -1.46
C VAL A 13 -4.37 -6.64 -0.04
N GLU A 14 -3.08 -6.43 0.24
CA GLU A 14 -2.57 -6.04 1.54
C GLU A 14 -1.72 -4.78 1.42
N CYS A 15 -1.62 -4.02 2.51
CA CYS A 15 -0.85 -2.79 2.52
C CYS A 15 0.64 -3.11 2.57
N ALA A 16 1.40 -2.84 1.51
CA ALA A 16 2.84 -3.13 1.47
C ALA A 16 3.70 -2.30 2.44
N VAL A 17 3.12 -1.30 3.12
CA VAL A 17 3.83 -0.50 4.14
C VAL A 17 3.84 -1.21 5.48
N CYS A 18 2.69 -1.76 5.91
CA CYS A 18 2.57 -2.45 7.19
C CYS A 18 2.43 -3.97 7.07
N LEU A 19 2.34 -4.50 5.83
CA LEU A 19 2.10 -5.91 5.52
C LEU A 19 0.86 -6.47 6.22
N CYS A 20 -0.18 -5.64 6.34
CA CYS A 20 -1.47 -6.02 6.92
C CYS A 20 -2.57 -6.02 5.88
N LYS A 21 -3.51 -6.95 6.05
CA LYS A 21 -4.74 -7.06 5.27
C LYS A 21 -5.62 -5.83 5.46
N PHE A 22 -6.36 -5.46 4.43
CA PHE A 22 -7.38 -4.41 4.54
C PHE A 22 -8.60 -4.98 5.25
N GLU A 23 -8.86 -4.51 6.47
CA GLU A 23 -10.03 -4.89 7.27
C GLU A 23 -11.27 -4.06 6.91
N GLU A 24 -12.46 -4.54 7.27
CA GLU A 24 -13.68 -3.76 7.09
C GLU A 24 -13.67 -2.55 8.04
N GLY A 25 -13.82 -1.35 7.47
CA GLY A 25 -13.81 -0.09 8.23
C GLY A 25 -12.46 0.62 8.31
N VAL A 26 -11.37 0.06 7.75
CA VAL A 26 -10.13 0.84 7.59
C VAL A 26 -10.20 1.73 6.34
N GLU A 27 -9.74 2.97 6.48
CA GLU A 27 -9.62 3.87 5.34
C GLU A 27 -8.42 3.48 4.50
N ILE A 28 -8.65 3.21 3.22
CA ILE A 28 -7.62 2.91 2.23
C ILE A 28 -7.59 4.00 1.17
N ARG A 29 -6.41 4.29 0.63
CA ARG A 29 -6.21 5.23 -0.46
C ARG A 29 -5.53 4.51 -1.62
N GLN A 30 -6.16 4.62 -2.80
CA GLN A 30 -5.58 4.18 -4.06
C GLN A 30 -4.75 5.31 -4.66
N LEU A 31 -3.56 4.96 -5.12
CA LEU A 31 -2.66 5.88 -5.81
C LEU A 31 -2.87 5.85 -7.32
N PRO A 32 -2.41 6.88 -8.07
CA PRO A 32 -2.53 6.92 -9.54
C PRO A 32 -1.79 5.75 -10.23
N CYS A 33 -0.83 5.12 -9.57
CA CYS A 33 -0.15 3.91 -10.02
C CYS A 33 -0.91 2.61 -9.70
N CYS A 34 -2.21 2.68 -9.38
CA CYS A 34 -3.10 1.57 -9.01
C CYS A 34 -2.74 0.80 -7.73
N HIS A 35 -1.78 1.26 -6.93
CA HIS A 35 -1.41 0.62 -5.66
C HIS A 35 -2.29 1.13 -4.51
N LEU A 36 -2.63 0.22 -3.60
CA LEU A 36 -3.53 0.45 -2.46
C LEU A 36 -2.74 0.45 -1.15
N PHE A 37 -3.02 1.44 -0.30
CA PHE A 37 -2.39 1.58 1.01
C PHE A 37 -3.41 2.02 2.05
N HIS A 38 -3.16 1.70 3.32
CA HIS A 38 -3.92 2.33 4.39
C HIS A 38 -3.70 3.85 4.34
N ARG A 39 -4.78 4.61 4.51
CA ARG A 39 -4.74 6.08 4.62
C ARG A 39 -3.72 6.50 5.65
N SER A 40 -3.73 5.87 6.83
CA SER A 40 -2.76 6.13 7.92
C SER A 40 -1.30 5.84 7.53
N CYS A 41 -1.05 4.78 6.76
CA CYS A 41 0.29 4.45 6.29
C CYS A 41 0.78 5.45 5.24
N LEU A 42 -0.10 5.83 4.31
CA LEU A 42 0.22 6.80 3.27
C LEU A 42 0.37 8.22 3.83
N ASP A 43 -0.48 8.63 4.78
CA ASP A 43 -0.36 9.91 5.48
C ASP A 43 0.98 10.01 6.23
N LYS A 44 1.41 8.97 6.94
CA LYS A 44 2.75 8.91 7.55
C LYS A 44 3.86 9.04 6.51
N TRP A 45 3.71 8.37 5.37
CA TRP A 45 4.69 8.44 4.28
C TRP A 45 4.81 9.88 3.73
N LEU A 46 3.67 10.55 3.52
CA LEU A 46 3.60 11.95 3.10
C LEU A 46 4.18 12.90 4.16
N ASP A 47 3.97 12.63 5.45
CA ASP A 47 4.54 13.38 6.58
C ASP A 47 6.08 13.37 6.56
N HIS A 48 6.68 12.27 6.09
CA HIS A 48 8.11 12.15 5.81
C HIS A 48 8.56 12.85 4.51
N GLN A 49 7.74 13.72 3.94
CA GLN A 49 7.95 14.41 2.65
C GLN A 49 8.10 13.44 1.46
N GLN A 50 7.61 12.20 1.58
CA GLN A 50 7.69 11.21 0.51
C GLN A 50 6.40 11.22 -0.31
N ILE A 51 6.42 11.99 -1.40
CA ILE A 51 5.30 12.10 -2.35
C ILE A 51 5.39 11.08 -3.49
N THR A 52 5.91 9.89 -3.19
CA THR A 52 6.09 8.80 -4.14
C THR A 52 5.48 7.49 -3.63
N CYS A 53 5.10 6.60 -4.53
CA CYS A 53 4.58 5.29 -4.16
C CYS A 53 5.69 4.44 -3.51
N PRO A 54 5.48 3.83 -2.34
CA PRO A 54 6.51 3.00 -1.69
C PRO A 54 6.79 1.67 -2.41
N LEU A 55 5.92 1.20 -3.32
CA LEU A 55 6.22 0.04 -4.18
C LEU A 55 6.98 0.43 -5.46
N CYS A 56 6.40 1.34 -6.24
CA CYS A 56 6.87 1.60 -7.61
C CYS A 56 7.57 2.95 -7.78
N ARG A 57 7.66 3.76 -6.72
CA ARG A 57 8.24 5.11 -6.70
C ARG A 57 7.60 6.10 -7.68
N SER A 58 6.42 5.79 -8.22
CA SER A 58 5.65 6.74 -9.02
C SER A 58 5.20 7.93 -8.17
N CYS A 59 5.29 9.14 -8.71
CA CYS A 59 4.84 10.34 -8.03
C CYS A 59 3.33 10.28 -7.71
N LEU A 60 2.98 10.71 -6.51
CA LEU A 60 1.60 10.78 -6.04
C LEU A 60 0.92 12.08 -6.48
N ILE A 61 1.73 13.09 -6.82
CA ILE A 61 1.29 14.39 -7.29
C ILE A 61 1.20 14.34 -8.80
N SER A 62 0.00 14.59 -9.33
CA SER A 62 -0.16 15.10 -10.69
C SER A 62 -0.20 16.61 -10.52
N GLU A 63 0.74 17.32 -11.14
CA GLU A 63 1.07 18.74 -10.96
C GLU A 63 -0.15 19.69 -10.72
N GLU A 64 0.08 20.69 -9.87
CA GLU A 64 -0.63 21.98 -9.77
C GLU A 64 -1.91 22.09 -8.89
N ALA A 65 -1.73 22.60 -7.66
CA ALA A 65 -2.74 23.39 -6.95
C ALA A 65 -2.09 24.36 -5.95
N ALA A 66 -1.30 25.33 -6.44
CA ALA A 66 -1.17 26.69 -5.89
C ALA A 66 -0.29 27.57 -6.80
#